data_AF-A0A8T7L9F6-F1
#
_entry.id   AF-A0A8T7L9F6-F1
#
_cell.length_a   1.000
_cell.length_b   1.000
_cell.length_c   1.000
_cell.angle_alpha   90.00
_cell.angle_beta   90.00
_cell.angle_gamma   90.00
#
_symmetry.space_group_name_H-M   'P 1'
#
loop_
_entity.id
_entity.type
_entity.pdbx_description
1 polymer ?
#
loop_
_entity_poly.entity_id
_entity_poly.type
_entity_poly.pdbx_seq_one_letter_code
_entity_poly.pdbx_strand_id
1 'polypeptide(L)'
;MSFRSYRSQLVAASAALLLTLAIALPADLAALQRSPAADFAPPLSAAEERAAVTAARAADAARRAVALQQQGAQDAATLPTVQNMYFAPSGFHVSERTGFLSFWRKNGGVLIFGYPISGEMVEDGRIVQYFERARFEYHPENIGTEDQVMLGLLGNEVTGGRDFPDGQPDAGRIYFPETRQTLGGKFLKFWEKRGGLRVFGFPISEPLEEISPIDGQVRIAQYFERARFEYHPEDMGAFYRQMEQANGLTLATLHEVQLGDLGRQALQLRGYAPQSVGQMLGAPVWSPALFVRRIEVNLSTQMLTAFEGDVPVYRAPVATGRDGFNTPAGSFAIYYKLPMQTMTGSAGGESWYVPDIPWVQYVVGGVALHGTYWHDAWGTGVRMSHGCINLNIDDAEWLYEWADVGTRVDITY
;
A
#
# COMPACT_ATOMS: atom_id res chain seq x y z
N MET A 1 -30.51 6.18 -56.88
CA MET A 1 -30.72 4.87 -56.21
C MET A 1 -29.65 4.72 -55.13
N SER A 2 -30.08 4.37 -53.92
CA SER A 2 -29.40 4.56 -52.63
C SER A 2 -28.54 3.36 -52.22
N PHE A 3 -27.38 3.62 -51.61
CA PHE A 3 -26.60 2.68 -50.81
C PHE A 3 -26.73 3.08 -49.32
N ARG A 4 -27.18 2.15 -48.46
CA ARG A 4 -27.12 2.26 -46.99
C ARG A 4 -27.15 0.88 -46.32
N SER A 5 -26.45 0.82 -45.18
CA SER A 5 -26.64 -0.11 -44.03
C SER A 5 -25.91 -1.46 -44.05
N TYR A 6 -25.00 -1.70 -43.09
CA TYR A 6 -25.32 -2.30 -41.78
C TYR A 6 -24.07 -2.34 -40.86
N ARG A 7 -24.19 -1.74 -39.67
CA ARG A 7 -23.35 -1.96 -38.48
C ARG A 7 -24.19 -2.70 -37.44
N SER A 8 -23.54 -3.51 -36.62
CA SER A 8 -23.71 -3.68 -35.15
C SER A 8 -23.90 -5.11 -34.62
N GLN A 9 -23.00 -5.44 -33.67
CA GLN A 9 -23.16 -6.22 -32.43
C GLN A 9 -23.63 -7.68 -32.46
N LEU A 10 -22.77 -8.58 -31.96
CA LEU A 10 -23.13 -9.79 -31.22
C LEU A 10 -21.97 -10.17 -30.28
N VAL A 11 -22.08 -9.79 -29.01
CA VAL A 11 -21.43 -10.45 -27.87
C VAL A 11 -22.54 -11.20 -27.15
N ALA A 12 -22.44 -12.53 -27.10
CA ALA A 12 -23.40 -13.40 -26.44
C ALA A 12 -22.78 -14.02 -25.17
N ALA A 13 -23.35 -13.61 -24.04
CA ALA A 13 -23.60 -14.30 -22.78
C ALA A 13 -22.78 -15.55 -22.37
N SER A 14 -22.23 -15.49 -21.15
CA SER A 14 -22.35 -16.59 -20.19
C SER A 14 -22.69 -16.00 -18.82
N ALA A 15 -23.87 -16.38 -18.32
CA ALA A 15 -24.50 -15.86 -17.12
C ALA A 15 -23.93 -16.53 -15.87
N ALA A 16 -23.51 -15.73 -14.88
CA ALA A 16 -23.28 -16.18 -13.52
C ALA A 16 -24.50 -15.85 -12.66
N LEU A 17 -25.05 -16.88 -12.02
CA LEU A 17 -26.18 -16.85 -11.11
C LEU A 17 -25.76 -16.15 -9.80
N LEU A 18 -26.13 -14.88 -9.62
CA LEU A 18 -25.99 -14.18 -8.34
C LEU A 18 -27.18 -14.54 -7.44
N LEU A 19 -26.94 -15.37 -6.42
CA LEU A 19 -27.84 -15.48 -5.28
C LEU A 19 -27.64 -14.22 -4.42
N THR A 20 -28.50 -13.23 -4.57
CA THR A 20 -28.53 -12.03 -3.72
C THR A 20 -29.16 -12.38 -2.38
N LEU A 21 -28.34 -12.61 -1.35
CA LEU A 21 -28.80 -12.49 0.03
C LEU A 21 -28.91 -10.99 0.34
N ALA A 22 -30.10 -10.43 0.18
CA ALA A 22 -30.39 -9.06 0.60
C ALA A 22 -30.40 -9.00 2.14
N ILE A 23 -29.23 -8.69 2.72
CA ILE A 23 -29.19 -8.17 4.09
C ILE A 23 -29.66 -6.73 3.99
N ALA A 24 -30.85 -6.45 4.54
CA ALA A 24 -31.37 -5.10 4.66
C ALA A 24 -30.35 -4.24 5.41
N LEU A 25 -29.71 -3.31 4.71
CA LEU A 25 -29.02 -2.18 5.32
C LEU A 25 -30.10 -1.35 6.02
N PRO A 26 -29.97 -1.04 7.33
CA PRO A 26 -30.86 -0.06 7.91
C PRO A 26 -30.55 1.29 7.23
N ALA A 27 -31.60 1.87 6.66
CA ALA A 27 -31.62 3.23 6.18
C ALA A 27 -31.30 4.16 7.36
N ASP A 28 -30.14 4.82 7.34
CA ASP A 28 -29.94 6.22 7.75
C ASP A 28 -28.45 6.58 7.73
N LEU A 29 -27.87 6.68 6.53
CA LEU A 29 -26.57 7.35 6.34
C LEU A 29 -26.71 8.87 6.07
N ALA A 30 -27.95 9.38 6.01
CA ALA A 30 -28.25 10.77 5.70
C ALA A 30 -28.65 11.63 6.93
N ALA A 31 -28.74 11.06 8.14
CA ALA A 31 -29.24 11.76 9.34
C ALA A 31 -28.13 12.29 10.29
N LEU A 32 -26.87 12.33 9.87
CA LEU A 32 -25.75 12.81 10.70
C LEU A 32 -25.21 14.17 10.26
N GLN A 33 -26.08 15.16 10.07
CA GLN A 33 -25.67 16.57 10.24
C GLN A 33 -25.91 16.95 11.71
N ARG A 34 -24.95 16.63 12.59
CA ARG A 34 -24.94 17.06 13.99
C ARG A 34 -24.19 18.38 14.14
N SER A 35 -24.71 19.24 15.02
CA SER A 35 -24.11 20.52 15.42
C SER A 35 -22.67 20.35 15.94
N PRO A 36 -21.80 21.38 15.78
CA PRO A 36 -20.39 21.30 16.14
C PRO A 36 -20.25 21.13 17.66
N ALA A 37 -20.00 19.89 18.09
CA ALA A 37 -19.70 19.57 19.47
C ALA A 37 -18.24 19.92 19.78
N ALA A 38 -17.99 20.32 21.03
CA ALA A 38 -16.67 20.66 21.53
C ALA A 38 -15.69 19.46 21.47
N ASP A 39 -14.43 19.85 21.37
CA ASP A 39 -13.20 19.14 21.16
C ASP A 39 -12.91 17.83 21.84
N PHE A 40 -12.25 16.97 21.07
CA PHE A 40 -11.91 15.59 21.43
C PHE A 40 -13.10 14.74 21.86
N ALA A 41 -14.34 15.20 21.67
CA ALA A 41 -15.48 14.32 21.77
C ALA A 41 -15.24 13.17 20.79
N PRO A 42 -15.01 11.94 21.30
CA PRO A 42 -14.83 10.81 20.43
C PRO A 42 -16.07 10.67 19.55
N PRO A 43 -15.93 10.31 18.26
CA PRO A 43 -17.09 10.03 17.40
C PRO A 43 -18.04 8.97 17.99
N LEU A 44 -17.55 8.14 18.91
CA LEU A 44 -18.33 7.16 19.66
C LEU A 44 -18.18 7.40 21.17
N SER A 45 -19.24 7.20 21.96
CA SER A 45 -19.10 7.14 23.42
C SER A 45 -18.21 5.97 23.85
N ALA A 46 -17.61 6.03 25.05
CA ALA A 46 -16.75 4.94 25.54
C ALA A 46 -17.44 3.56 25.56
N ALA A 47 -18.78 3.50 25.70
CA ALA A 47 -19.52 2.25 25.61
C ALA A 47 -19.61 1.75 24.15
N GLU A 48 -19.90 2.64 23.21
CA GLU A 48 -19.94 2.35 21.77
C GLU A 48 -18.57 1.98 21.23
N GLU A 49 -17.50 2.68 21.62
CA GLU A 49 -16.11 2.34 21.28
C GLU A 49 -15.77 0.90 21.68
N ARG A 50 -16.04 0.53 22.94
CA ARG A 50 -15.79 -0.82 23.46
C ARG A 50 -16.60 -1.87 22.70
N ALA A 51 -17.86 -1.59 22.40
CA ALA A 51 -18.71 -2.48 21.64
C ALA A 51 -18.20 -2.68 20.20
N ALA A 52 -17.83 -1.60 19.52
CA ALA A 52 -17.27 -1.62 18.17
C ALA A 52 -15.97 -2.42 18.11
N VAL A 53 -15.03 -2.16 19.02
CA VAL A 53 -13.76 -2.90 19.11
C VAL A 53 -13.99 -4.38 19.41
N THR A 54 -14.91 -4.69 20.34
CA THR A 54 -15.22 -6.09 20.69
C THR A 54 -15.82 -6.83 19.50
N ALA A 55 -16.79 -6.23 18.82
CA ALA A 55 -17.42 -6.81 17.63
C ALA A 55 -16.40 -7.00 16.50
N ALA A 56 -15.54 -6.01 16.26
CA ALA A 56 -14.56 -6.09 15.18
C ALA A 56 -13.46 -7.13 15.45
N ARG A 57 -12.99 -7.25 16.70
CA ARG A 57 -12.07 -8.32 17.12
C ARG A 57 -12.71 -9.71 17.02
N ALA A 58 -13.99 -9.83 17.35
CA ALA A 58 -14.72 -11.09 17.16
C ALA A 58 -14.86 -11.44 15.67
N ALA A 59 -15.15 -10.45 14.82
CA ALA A 59 -15.23 -10.62 13.37
C ALA A 59 -13.86 -11.00 12.77
N ASP A 60 -12.77 -10.37 13.20
CA ASP A 60 -11.40 -10.76 12.84
C ASP A 60 -11.13 -12.21 13.26
N ALA A 61 -11.35 -12.55 14.53
CA ALA A 61 -11.16 -13.91 15.03
C ALA A 61 -11.96 -14.95 14.23
N ALA A 62 -13.19 -14.63 13.82
CA ALA A 62 -14.00 -15.48 12.95
C ALA A 62 -13.40 -15.61 11.54
N ARG A 63 -12.97 -14.50 10.90
CA ARG A 63 -12.29 -14.54 9.60
C ARG A 63 -11.03 -15.39 9.66
N ARG A 64 -10.24 -15.25 10.72
CA ARG A 64 -9.04 -16.05 10.96
C ARG A 64 -9.37 -17.50 11.20
N ALA A 65 -10.40 -17.81 11.98
CA ALA A 65 -10.84 -19.19 12.20
C ALA A 65 -11.26 -19.86 10.88
N VAL A 66 -12.00 -19.16 10.01
CA VAL A 66 -12.34 -19.66 8.66
C VAL A 66 -11.07 -19.87 7.84
N ALA A 67 -10.16 -18.90 7.83
CA ALA A 67 -8.92 -19.00 7.07
C ALA A 67 -8.02 -20.14 7.57
N LEU A 68 -7.94 -20.37 8.88
CA LEU A 68 -7.21 -21.48 9.51
C LEU A 68 -7.92 -22.84 9.31
N GLN A 69 -9.24 -22.87 9.30
CA GLN A 69 -10.02 -24.09 9.02
C GLN A 69 -9.83 -24.55 7.57
N GLN A 70 -9.80 -23.60 6.63
CA GLN A 70 -9.41 -23.86 5.24
C GLN A 70 -7.97 -24.37 5.11
N GLN A 71 -7.12 -24.15 6.12
CA GLN A 71 -5.72 -24.59 6.18
C GLN A 71 -5.52 -25.95 6.87
N GLY A 72 -6.58 -26.62 7.33
CA GLY A 72 -6.44 -27.94 7.97
C GLY A 72 -5.85 -27.91 9.39
N ALA A 73 -6.18 -26.86 10.16
CA ALA A 73 -6.06 -26.72 11.61
C ALA A 73 -5.19 -27.76 12.36
N GLN A 74 -3.89 -27.51 12.47
CA GLN A 74 -3.11 -27.84 13.67
C GLN A 74 -2.18 -26.65 13.98
N ASP A 75 -2.50 -25.96 15.09
CA ASP A 75 -1.80 -24.86 15.75
C ASP A 75 -1.50 -23.56 14.99
N ALA A 76 -2.32 -22.53 15.26
CA ALA A 76 -2.02 -21.13 14.94
C ALA A 76 -0.81 -20.56 15.73
N ALA A 77 -0.30 -21.28 16.74
CA ALA A 77 0.84 -20.87 17.57
C ALA A 77 2.21 -21.15 16.94
N THR A 78 2.24 -21.90 15.85
CA THR A 78 3.37 -22.01 14.94
C THR A 78 2.77 -21.97 13.56
N LEU A 79 2.60 -20.77 12.98
CA LEU A 79 2.40 -20.69 11.54
C LEU A 79 3.52 -21.55 10.93
N PRO A 80 3.20 -22.67 10.24
CA PRO A 80 4.24 -23.49 9.66
C PRO A 80 5.11 -22.58 8.82
N THR A 81 6.40 -22.86 8.70
CA THR A 81 7.23 -22.27 7.64
C THR A 81 6.44 -22.46 6.35
N VAL A 82 5.71 -21.43 5.90
CA VAL A 82 4.67 -21.59 4.88
C VAL A 82 5.39 -21.91 3.60
N GLN A 83 5.51 -23.18 3.27
CA GLN A 83 6.35 -23.58 2.15
C GLN A 83 5.79 -23.05 0.85
N ASN A 84 4.46 -23.00 0.71
CA ASN A 84 3.77 -22.48 -0.47
C ASN A 84 2.48 -21.76 -0.05
N MET A 85 2.22 -20.59 -0.64
CA MET A 85 1.02 -19.79 -0.42
C MET A 85 0.30 -19.59 -1.75
N TYR A 86 -0.99 -19.93 -1.83
CA TYR A 86 -1.80 -19.82 -3.04
C TYR A 86 -2.46 -18.43 -3.17
N PHE A 87 -2.27 -17.76 -4.30
CA PHE A 87 -2.87 -16.45 -4.58
C PHE A 87 -4.07 -16.62 -5.50
N ALA A 88 -5.26 -16.77 -4.91
CA ALA A 88 -6.52 -17.01 -5.63
C ALA A 88 -6.79 -16.03 -6.80
N PRO A 89 -6.48 -14.72 -6.72
CA PRO A 89 -6.69 -13.80 -7.85
C PRO A 89 -5.88 -14.14 -9.12
N SER A 90 -4.76 -14.85 -8.97
CA SER A 90 -3.86 -15.18 -10.08
C SER A 90 -3.80 -16.68 -10.41
N GLY A 91 -4.17 -17.54 -9.46
CA GLY A 91 -4.08 -18.98 -9.61
C GLY A 91 -2.66 -19.56 -9.50
N PHE A 92 -1.72 -18.80 -8.94
CA PHE A 92 -0.33 -19.21 -8.71
C PHE A 92 0.03 -19.27 -7.23
N HIS A 93 1.18 -19.88 -6.93
CA HIS A 93 1.71 -19.97 -5.57
C HIS A 93 3.01 -19.19 -5.44
N VAL A 94 3.27 -18.63 -4.27
CA VAL A 94 4.61 -18.13 -3.90
C VAL A 94 5.15 -19.01 -2.78
N SER A 95 6.39 -19.45 -2.91
CA SER A 95 7.02 -20.37 -1.97
C SER A 95 7.97 -19.65 -1.00
N GLU A 96 8.14 -20.20 0.20
CA GLU A 96 9.21 -19.78 1.12
C GLU A 96 10.49 -20.62 0.94
N ARG A 97 10.45 -21.69 0.13
CA ARG A 97 11.64 -22.50 -0.18
C ARG A 97 12.77 -21.66 -0.78
N THR A 98 12.42 -20.67 -1.59
CA THR A 98 13.31 -19.68 -2.20
C THR A 98 13.42 -18.39 -1.38
N GLY A 99 12.58 -18.22 -0.36
CA GLY A 99 12.41 -16.96 0.38
C GLY A 99 11.53 -15.93 -0.32
N PHE A 100 10.91 -16.27 -1.47
CA PHE A 100 10.11 -15.34 -2.27
C PHE A 100 8.88 -14.82 -1.50
N LEU A 101 8.21 -15.65 -0.71
CA LEU A 101 7.03 -15.23 0.05
C LEU A 101 7.40 -14.18 1.11
N SER A 102 8.44 -14.42 1.91
CA SER A 102 8.95 -13.45 2.87
C SER A 102 9.42 -12.17 2.21
N PHE A 103 10.16 -12.28 1.09
CA PHE A 103 10.62 -11.11 0.35
C PHE A 103 9.43 -10.28 -0.16
N TRP A 104 8.43 -10.92 -0.76
CA TRP A 104 7.22 -10.26 -1.25
C TRP A 104 6.51 -9.51 -0.11
N ARG A 105 6.29 -10.16 1.03
CA ARG A 105 5.60 -9.57 2.20
C ARG A 105 6.36 -8.38 2.80
N LYS A 106 7.68 -8.49 2.93
CA LYS A 106 8.53 -7.44 3.54
C LYS A 106 8.72 -6.22 2.64
N ASN A 107 8.57 -6.37 1.33
CA ASN A 107 8.91 -5.33 0.35
C ASN A 107 7.68 -4.76 -0.37
N GLY A 108 6.53 -4.73 0.33
CA GLY A 108 5.33 -4.03 -0.11
C GLY A 108 4.29 -4.88 -0.86
N GLY A 109 4.54 -6.18 -1.04
CA GLY A 109 3.56 -7.16 -1.50
C GLY A 109 2.84 -6.76 -2.79
N VAL A 110 1.50 -6.76 -2.77
CA VAL A 110 0.67 -6.42 -3.94
C VAL A 110 0.96 -5.01 -4.45
N LEU A 111 1.20 -4.04 -3.56
CA LEU A 111 1.42 -2.64 -3.94
C LEU A 111 2.67 -2.51 -4.84
N ILE A 112 3.74 -3.23 -4.52
CA ILE A 112 5.03 -3.10 -5.20
C ILE A 112 5.20 -4.12 -6.32
N PHE A 113 4.82 -5.38 -6.09
CA PHE A 113 5.08 -6.47 -7.04
C PHE A 113 3.83 -6.93 -7.79
N GLY A 114 2.65 -6.69 -7.23
CA GLY A 114 1.40 -7.30 -7.70
C GLY A 114 1.32 -8.78 -7.34
N TYR A 115 0.43 -9.49 -8.02
CA TYR A 115 0.24 -10.93 -7.85
C TYR A 115 1.29 -11.74 -8.64
N PRO A 116 1.61 -12.98 -8.21
CA PRO A 116 2.41 -13.89 -9.03
C PRO A 116 1.67 -14.19 -10.34
N ILE A 117 2.36 -14.20 -11.47
CA ILE A 117 1.80 -14.50 -12.79
C ILE A 117 2.44 -15.75 -13.42
N SER A 118 3.31 -16.43 -12.68
CA SER A 118 3.90 -17.70 -13.04
C SER A 118 4.11 -18.58 -11.80
N GLY A 119 4.37 -19.87 -12.02
CA GLY A 119 5.08 -20.68 -11.03
C GLY A 119 6.57 -20.36 -11.01
N GLU A 120 7.30 -20.95 -10.07
CA GLU A 120 8.77 -20.96 -10.11
C GLU A 120 9.26 -21.75 -11.33
N MET A 121 10.24 -21.21 -12.03
CA MET A 121 10.87 -21.83 -13.20
C MET A 121 12.38 -21.63 -13.19
N VAL A 122 13.11 -22.38 -14.02
CA VAL A 122 14.55 -22.19 -14.17
C VAL A 122 14.81 -21.33 -15.41
N GLU A 123 15.47 -20.18 -15.21
CA GLU A 123 15.85 -19.23 -16.25
C GLU A 123 17.31 -18.83 -16.03
N ASP A 124 18.14 -18.92 -17.07
CA ASP A 124 19.57 -18.53 -17.02
C ASP A 124 20.35 -19.13 -15.82
N GLY A 125 20.00 -20.37 -15.44
CA GLY A 125 20.62 -21.11 -14.34
C GLY A 125 20.11 -20.75 -12.94
N ARG A 126 19.11 -19.87 -12.82
CA ARG A 126 18.48 -19.46 -11.54
C ARG A 126 17.03 -19.91 -11.45
N ILE A 127 16.55 -20.11 -10.23
CA ILE A 127 15.12 -20.23 -9.99
C ILE A 127 14.53 -18.82 -9.99
N VAL A 128 13.55 -18.59 -10.86
CA VAL A 128 12.87 -17.31 -10.99
C VAL A 128 11.36 -17.47 -10.86
N GLN A 129 10.69 -16.39 -10.46
CA GLN A 129 9.23 -16.29 -10.51
C GLN A 129 8.81 -14.89 -10.96
N TYR A 130 7.85 -14.84 -11.88
CA TYR A 130 7.29 -13.59 -12.36
C TYR A 130 6.07 -13.17 -11.53
N PHE A 131 6.03 -11.89 -11.23
CA PHE A 131 4.90 -11.16 -10.67
C PHE A 131 4.45 -10.12 -11.70
N GLU A 132 3.32 -9.45 -11.49
CA GLU A 132 2.81 -8.45 -12.44
C GLU A 132 3.85 -7.37 -12.78
N ARG A 133 4.63 -6.93 -11.79
CA ARG A 133 5.57 -5.80 -11.90
C ARG A 133 7.04 -6.16 -11.77
N ALA A 134 7.37 -7.40 -11.41
CA ALA A 134 8.74 -7.80 -11.09
C ALA A 134 9.02 -9.26 -11.44
N ARG A 135 10.32 -9.61 -11.54
CA ARG A 135 10.80 -10.99 -11.57
C ARG A 135 11.72 -11.20 -10.38
N PHE A 136 11.40 -12.17 -9.54
CA PHE A 136 12.23 -12.54 -8.40
C PHE A 136 13.22 -13.60 -8.85
N GLU A 137 14.46 -13.49 -8.40
CA GLU A 137 15.57 -14.37 -8.71
C GLU A 137 16.15 -14.90 -7.41
N TYR A 138 16.24 -16.22 -7.30
CA TYR A 138 16.83 -16.89 -6.14
C TYR A 138 18.34 -17.02 -6.31
N HIS A 139 19.08 -16.51 -5.33
CA HIS A 139 20.53 -16.53 -5.26
C HIS A 139 20.98 -17.47 -4.12
N PRO A 140 21.18 -18.77 -4.40
CA PRO A 140 21.58 -19.75 -3.39
C PRO A 140 22.94 -19.42 -2.74
N GLU A 141 23.80 -18.68 -3.44
CA GLU A 141 25.06 -18.17 -2.91
C GLU A 141 24.89 -17.18 -1.74
N ASN A 142 23.70 -16.59 -1.60
CA ASN A 142 23.37 -15.56 -0.61
C ASN A 142 22.37 -16.05 0.45
N ILE A 143 22.19 -17.37 0.63
CA ILE A 143 21.22 -17.91 1.58
C ILE A 143 21.43 -17.31 2.99
N GLY A 144 20.33 -16.86 3.59
CA GLY A 144 20.33 -16.25 4.92
C GLY A 144 20.66 -14.76 4.94
N THR A 145 20.96 -14.14 3.80
CA THR A 145 21.12 -12.68 3.68
C THR A 145 19.91 -12.04 3.00
N GLU A 146 19.87 -10.71 2.98
CA GLU A 146 18.83 -9.96 2.26
C GLU A 146 18.93 -10.10 0.73
N ASP A 147 20.08 -10.57 0.22
CA ASP A 147 20.38 -10.78 -1.19
C ASP A 147 20.11 -12.22 -1.65
N GLN A 148 19.55 -13.07 -0.78
CA GLN A 148 19.04 -14.39 -1.16
C GLN A 148 17.98 -14.29 -2.28
N VAL A 149 17.22 -13.19 -2.28
CA VAL A 149 16.23 -12.88 -3.31
C VAL A 149 16.60 -11.52 -3.89
N MET A 150 16.88 -11.50 -5.18
CA MET A 150 17.14 -10.28 -5.93
C MET A 150 16.07 -10.12 -7.01
N LEU A 151 15.94 -8.90 -7.51
CA LEU A 151 15.00 -8.57 -8.57
C LEU A 151 15.73 -8.47 -9.90
N GLY A 152 15.18 -9.13 -10.91
CA GLY A 152 15.65 -9.06 -12.29
C GLY A 152 15.57 -7.62 -12.83
N LEU A 153 16.50 -7.28 -13.71
CA LEU A 153 16.61 -5.95 -14.31
C LEU A 153 15.57 -5.75 -15.43
N LEU A 154 14.29 -5.88 -15.09
CA LEU A 154 13.22 -5.89 -16.09
C LEU A 154 13.07 -4.58 -16.84
N GLY A 155 13.47 -3.44 -16.27
CA GLY A 155 13.48 -2.19 -17.00
C GLY A 155 14.52 -2.19 -18.11
N ASN A 156 15.71 -2.74 -17.85
CA ASN A 156 16.74 -2.93 -18.87
C ASN A 156 16.29 -3.92 -19.95
N GLU A 157 15.63 -5.01 -19.54
CA GLU A 157 15.15 -6.05 -20.45
C GLU A 157 14.04 -5.52 -21.38
N VAL A 158 13.00 -4.91 -20.81
CA VAL A 158 11.84 -4.41 -21.56
C VAL A 158 12.18 -3.22 -22.44
N THR A 159 13.10 -2.36 -22.02
CA THR A 159 13.57 -1.25 -22.87
C THR A 159 14.49 -1.71 -24.00
N GLY A 160 14.99 -2.95 -23.97
CA GLY A 160 15.71 -3.55 -25.10
C GLY A 160 16.96 -2.78 -25.55
N GLY A 161 17.60 -2.03 -24.65
CA GLY A 161 18.74 -1.20 -24.99
C GLY A 161 18.39 0.10 -25.75
N ARG A 162 17.15 0.59 -25.62
CA ARG A 162 16.80 1.97 -26.01
C ARG A 162 17.83 2.95 -25.48
N ASP A 163 18.32 3.81 -26.37
CA ASP A 163 19.21 4.90 -25.98
C ASP A 163 18.38 6.04 -25.40
N PHE A 164 18.60 6.34 -24.12
CA PHE A 164 17.96 7.44 -23.42
C PHE A 164 18.93 8.60 -23.32
N PRO A 165 18.52 9.84 -23.66
CA PRO A 165 19.35 11.01 -23.47
C PRO A 165 19.81 11.14 -22.02
N ASP A 166 21.02 11.67 -21.83
CA ASP A 166 21.56 11.95 -20.51
C ASP A 166 20.72 13.00 -19.79
N GLY A 167 20.50 12.76 -18.50
CA GLY A 167 19.93 13.72 -17.59
C GLY A 167 20.82 14.95 -17.42
N GLN A 168 20.20 16.11 -17.32
CA GLN A 168 20.89 17.35 -16.97
C GLN A 168 20.75 17.57 -15.47
N PRO A 169 21.86 17.65 -14.71
CA PRO A 169 21.79 17.98 -13.29
C PRO A 169 21.15 19.35 -13.10
N ASP A 170 20.11 19.43 -12.27
CA ASP A 170 19.48 20.69 -11.86
C ASP A 170 19.26 20.73 -10.35
N ALA A 171 18.88 21.91 -9.84
CA ALA A 171 18.54 22.08 -8.44
C ALA A 171 17.21 21.37 -8.13
N GLY A 172 17.26 20.26 -7.39
CA GLY A 172 16.07 19.52 -6.97
C GLY A 172 16.01 18.07 -7.46
N ARG A 173 17.01 17.61 -8.22
CA ARG A 173 17.14 16.22 -8.66
C ARG A 173 18.47 15.62 -8.21
N ILE A 174 18.46 14.33 -7.91
CA ILE A 174 19.67 13.53 -7.66
C ILE A 174 20.19 13.04 -9.00
N TYR A 175 21.46 13.28 -9.30
CA TYR A 175 22.14 12.74 -10.48
C TYR A 175 22.84 11.43 -10.13
N PHE A 176 22.64 10.41 -10.95
CA PHE A 176 23.24 9.07 -10.82
C PHE A 176 24.33 8.89 -11.88
N PRO A 177 25.62 9.03 -11.53
CA PRO A 177 26.72 8.91 -12.49
C PRO A 177 26.81 7.53 -13.14
N GLU A 178 26.27 6.48 -12.50
CA GLU A 178 26.24 5.10 -12.99
C GLU A 178 25.45 4.96 -14.30
N THR A 179 24.35 5.71 -14.42
CA THR A 179 23.44 5.66 -15.57
C THR A 179 23.37 6.98 -16.35
N ARG A 180 23.97 8.04 -15.80
CA ARG A 180 23.91 9.43 -16.28
C ARG A 180 22.48 10.00 -16.30
N GLN A 181 21.62 9.51 -15.41
CA GLN A 181 20.22 9.91 -15.30
C GLN A 181 19.96 10.66 -14.00
N THR A 182 18.84 11.37 -13.93
CA THR A 182 18.42 12.11 -12.74
C THR A 182 17.09 11.58 -12.18
N LEU A 183 16.88 11.79 -10.88
CA LEU A 183 15.62 11.46 -10.20
C LEU A 183 15.20 12.62 -9.30
N GLY A 184 13.95 13.05 -9.39
CA GLY A 184 13.41 14.13 -8.57
C GLY A 184 11.92 14.06 -8.36
N GLY A 185 11.39 15.04 -7.62
CA GLY A 185 9.96 15.21 -7.37
C GLY A 185 9.29 13.98 -6.76
N LYS A 186 8.08 13.66 -7.23
CA LYS A 186 7.26 12.57 -6.71
C LYS A 186 7.85 11.18 -6.99
N PHE A 187 8.58 11.01 -8.09
CA PHE A 187 9.30 9.76 -8.37
C PHE A 187 10.45 9.53 -7.39
N LEU A 188 11.22 10.58 -7.04
CA LEU A 188 12.24 10.46 -5.99
C LEU A 188 11.62 10.07 -4.64
N LYS A 189 10.57 10.78 -4.21
CA LYS A 189 9.87 10.49 -2.96
C LYS A 189 9.34 9.06 -2.91
N PHE A 190 8.73 8.59 -4.00
CA PHE A 190 8.25 7.22 -4.10
C PHE A 190 9.41 6.22 -4.06
N TRP A 191 10.49 6.46 -4.81
CA TRP A 191 11.68 5.62 -4.83
C TRP A 191 12.28 5.47 -3.43
N GLU A 192 12.57 6.58 -2.74
CA GLU A 192 13.16 6.59 -1.39
C GLU A 192 12.30 5.82 -0.39
N LYS A 193 10.98 5.99 -0.48
CA LYS A 193 10.03 5.45 0.48
C LYS A 193 9.70 3.98 0.27
N ARG A 194 9.61 3.53 -0.97
CA ARG A 194 8.97 2.25 -1.32
C ARG A 194 9.95 1.12 -1.62
N GLY A 195 11.25 1.40 -1.71
CA GLY A 195 12.25 0.33 -1.83
C GLY A 195 13.62 0.74 -2.38
N GLY A 196 13.76 1.96 -2.87
CA GLY A 196 15.03 2.56 -3.27
C GLY A 196 15.80 1.73 -4.28
N LEU A 197 17.13 1.78 -4.17
CA LEU A 197 18.06 1.09 -5.07
C LEU A 197 17.82 -0.43 -5.09
N ARG A 198 17.51 -1.02 -3.93
CA ARG A 198 17.36 -2.46 -3.78
C ARG A 198 16.17 -3.01 -4.56
N VAL A 199 15.06 -2.29 -4.55
CA VAL A 199 13.81 -2.73 -5.20
C VAL A 199 13.71 -2.21 -6.63
N PHE A 200 14.04 -0.95 -6.88
CA PHE A 200 13.80 -0.31 -8.17
C PHE A 200 15.05 -0.20 -9.04
N GLY A 201 16.24 -0.21 -8.44
CA GLY A 201 17.50 0.06 -9.14
C GLY A 201 17.70 1.53 -9.44
N PHE A 202 18.73 1.81 -10.24
CA PHE A 202 19.01 3.16 -10.74
C PHE A 202 17.98 3.61 -11.79
N PRO A 203 17.68 4.92 -11.91
CA PRO A 203 16.96 5.42 -13.07
C PRO A 203 17.79 5.17 -14.34
N ILE A 204 17.16 4.69 -15.41
CA ILE A 204 17.81 4.41 -16.71
C ILE A 204 17.29 5.31 -17.83
N SER A 205 16.30 6.14 -17.54
CA SER A 205 15.82 7.21 -18.41
C SER A 205 15.54 8.47 -17.60
N GLU A 206 15.46 9.62 -18.26
CA GLU A 206 14.71 10.77 -17.76
C GLU A 206 13.20 10.52 -17.82
N PRO A 207 12.37 11.32 -17.13
CA PRO A 207 10.92 11.31 -17.32
C PRO A 207 10.55 11.63 -18.77
N LEU A 208 9.66 10.83 -19.34
CA LEU A 208 9.20 10.93 -20.72
C LEU A 208 7.72 10.58 -20.85
N GLU A 209 7.07 11.05 -21.91
CA GLU A 209 5.71 10.62 -22.26
C GLU A 209 5.72 9.21 -22.85
N GLU A 210 4.90 8.33 -22.28
CA GLU A 210 4.74 6.95 -22.72
C GLU A 210 3.27 6.55 -22.64
N ILE A 211 2.84 5.64 -23.51
CA ILE A 211 1.52 5.03 -23.39
C ILE A 211 1.56 4.04 -22.22
N SER A 212 0.65 4.18 -21.26
CA SER A 212 0.48 3.21 -20.20
C SER A 212 -0.05 1.89 -20.77
N PRO A 213 0.61 0.74 -20.50
CA PRO A 213 0.08 -0.56 -20.87
C PRO A 213 -1.11 -0.96 -19.98
N ILE A 214 -1.35 -0.24 -18.88
CA ILE A 214 -2.42 -0.54 -17.92
C ILE A 214 -3.76 0.01 -18.44
N ASP A 215 -3.79 1.26 -18.90
CA ASP A 215 -5.04 1.93 -19.33
C ASP A 215 -4.99 2.58 -20.71
N GLY A 216 -3.87 2.50 -21.42
CA GLY A 216 -3.70 3.04 -22.77
C GLY A 216 -3.58 4.56 -22.84
N GLN A 217 -3.51 5.27 -21.72
CA GLN A 217 -3.35 6.73 -21.69
C GLN A 217 -1.89 7.14 -21.78
N VAL A 218 -1.62 8.33 -22.32
CA VAL A 218 -0.27 8.92 -22.26
C VAL A 218 0.00 9.39 -20.84
N ARG A 219 1.08 8.88 -20.25
CA ARG A 219 1.53 9.18 -18.89
C ARG A 219 2.97 9.67 -18.92
N ILE A 220 3.33 10.53 -17.96
CA ILE A 220 4.75 10.76 -17.66
C ILE A 220 5.26 9.51 -16.96
N ALA A 221 6.23 8.85 -17.56
CA ALA A 221 6.86 7.66 -17.03
C ALA A 221 8.37 7.87 -16.87
N GLN A 222 8.99 7.10 -15.99
CA GLN A 222 10.44 7.00 -15.89
C GLN A 222 10.83 5.54 -15.71
N TYR A 223 11.83 5.09 -16.48
CA TYR A 223 12.35 3.74 -16.36
C TYR A 223 13.49 3.70 -15.34
N PHE A 224 13.53 2.63 -14.58
CA PHE A 224 14.59 2.23 -13.68
C PHE A 224 15.07 0.85 -14.08
N GLU A 225 16.21 0.40 -13.57
CA GLU A 225 16.75 -0.92 -13.93
C GLU A 225 15.73 -2.05 -13.69
N ARG A 226 14.89 -1.94 -12.66
CA ARG A 226 13.95 -3.00 -12.22
C ARG A 226 12.48 -2.60 -12.26
N ALA A 227 12.17 -1.34 -12.59
CA ALA A 227 10.82 -0.80 -12.48
C ALA A 227 10.53 0.25 -13.55
N ARG A 228 9.25 0.49 -13.79
CA ARG A 228 8.77 1.66 -14.54
C ARG A 228 7.80 2.40 -13.65
N PHE A 229 8.05 3.67 -13.40
CA PHE A 229 7.11 4.52 -12.66
C PHE A 229 6.25 5.27 -13.66
N GLU A 230 4.98 5.46 -13.31
CA GLU A 230 4.00 6.24 -14.05
C GLU A 230 3.37 7.27 -13.13
N TYR A 231 3.17 8.48 -13.62
CA TYR A 231 2.58 9.57 -12.86
C TYR A 231 1.10 9.75 -13.20
N HIS A 232 0.25 9.69 -12.18
CA HIS A 232 -1.21 9.76 -12.24
C HIS A 232 -1.70 10.99 -11.46
N PRO A 233 -1.61 12.20 -12.05
CA PRO A 233 -1.95 13.44 -11.34
C PRO A 233 -3.42 13.51 -10.89
N GLU A 234 -4.30 12.79 -11.58
CA GLU A 234 -5.74 12.72 -11.31
C GLU A 234 -6.08 12.06 -9.96
N ASP A 235 -5.18 11.25 -9.40
CA ASP A 235 -5.40 10.55 -8.13
C ASP A 235 -5.33 11.48 -6.91
N MET A 236 -4.99 12.76 -7.11
CA MET A 236 -5.03 13.76 -6.07
C MET A 236 -6.11 14.81 -6.34
N GLY A 237 -7.08 14.88 -5.43
CA GLY A 237 -8.18 15.84 -5.49
C GLY A 237 -7.70 17.31 -5.48
N ALA A 238 -8.49 18.18 -6.12
CA ALA A 238 -8.18 19.60 -6.29
C ALA A 238 -7.90 20.34 -4.97
N PHE A 239 -8.61 19.98 -3.89
CA PHE A 239 -8.37 20.52 -2.56
C PHE A 239 -6.93 20.28 -2.10
N TYR A 240 -6.44 19.04 -2.17
CA TYR A 240 -5.08 18.70 -1.74
C TYR A 240 -4.01 19.33 -2.63
N ARG A 241 -4.28 19.47 -3.94
CA ARG A 241 -3.40 20.24 -4.85
C ARG A 241 -3.29 21.71 -4.44
N GLN A 242 -4.41 22.32 -4.08
CA GLN A 242 -4.42 23.69 -3.59
C GLN A 242 -3.64 23.81 -2.28
N MET A 243 -3.82 22.86 -1.36
CA MET A 243 -3.09 22.84 -0.09
C MET A 243 -1.60 22.56 -0.26
N GLU A 244 -1.21 21.68 -1.19
CA GLU A 244 0.19 21.42 -1.57
C GLU A 244 0.88 22.73 -1.96
N GLN A 245 0.26 23.52 -2.84
CA GLN A 245 0.77 24.82 -3.28
C GLN A 245 0.78 25.87 -2.16
N ALA A 246 -0.33 25.98 -1.42
CA ALA A 246 -0.49 27.00 -0.38
C ALA A 246 0.49 26.82 0.78
N ASN A 247 0.83 25.58 1.12
CA ASN A 247 1.75 25.26 2.20
C ASN A 247 3.20 25.07 1.73
N GLY A 248 3.45 25.12 0.41
CA GLY A 248 4.78 24.89 -0.15
C GLY A 248 5.31 23.47 0.11
N LEU A 249 4.42 22.48 0.10
CA LEU A 249 4.74 21.07 0.39
C LEU A 249 4.79 20.25 -0.90
N THR A 250 5.31 19.03 -0.80
CA THR A 250 5.10 17.97 -1.80
C THR A 250 4.23 16.90 -1.15
N LEU A 251 2.94 16.91 -1.48
CA LEU A 251 2.00 15.88 -1.03
C LEU A 251 2.06 14.69 -1.99
N ALA A 252 1.58 13.54 -1.56
CA ALA A 252 1.38 12.40 -2.45
C ALA A 252 0.17 11.60 -1.98
N THR A 253 -0.64 11.10 -2.91
CA THR A 253 -1.57 10.00 -2.63
C THR A 253 -0.88 8.67 -2.91
N LEU A 254 -1.43 7.57 -2.41
CA LEU A 254 -0.85 6.24 -2.59
C LEU A 254 -0.70 5.84 -4.06
N HIS A 255 -1.56 6.37 -4.91
CA HIS A 255 -1.71 5.97 -6.31
C HIS A 255 -1.18 6.99 -7.32
N GLU A 256 -0.73 8.15 -6.88
CA GLU A 256 -0.20 9.19 -7.77
C GLU A 256 1.07 8.76 -8.53
N VAL A 257 1.86 7.85 -7.95
CA VAL A 257 2.97 7.17 -8.62
C VAL A 257 2.66 5.68 -8.63
N GLN A 258 2.45 5.13 -9.82
CA GLN A 258 2.14 3.72 -10.02
C GLN A 258 3.30 2.99 -10.69
N LEU A 259 3.38 1.69 -10.43
CA LEU A 259 4.37 0.82 -11.03
C LEU A 259 3.78 0.13 -12.26
N GLY A 260 4.44 0.29 -13.40
CA GLY A 260 4.08 -0.38 -14.65
C GLY A 260 4.29 -1.89 -14.59
N ASP A 261 3.55 -2.62 -15.43
CA ASP A 261 3.52 -4.08 -15.47
C ASP A 261 4.75 -4.70 -16.18
N LEU A 262 5.96 -4.34 -15.75
CA LEU A 262 7.19 -4.85 -16.37
C LEU A 262 7.32 -6.37 -16.29
N GLY A 263 6.78 -6.99 -15.24
CA GLY A 263 6.79 -8.45 -15.09
C GLY A 263 5.96 -9.15 -16.16
N ARG A 264 4.74 -8.66 -16.46
CA ARG A 264 3.95 -9.17 -17.60
C ARG A 264 4.65 -8.91 -18.93
N GLN A 265 5.22 -7.73 -19.13
CA GLN A 265 5.90 -7.38 -20.38
C GLN A 265 7.11 -8.26 -20.63
N ALA A 266 7.98 -8.46 -19.63
CA ALA A 266 9.13 -9.34 -19.73
C ALA A 266 8.73 -10.80 -20.00
N LEU A 267 7.72 -11.31 -19.29
CA LEU A 267 7.17 -12.65 -19.50
C LEU A 267 6.68 -12.83 -20.96
N GLN A 268 6.01 -11.82 -21.52
CA GLN A 268 5.55 -11.80 -22.90
C GLN A 268 6.71 -11.74 -23.90
N LEU A 269 7.74 -10.91 -23.65
CA LEU A 269 8.93 -10.81 -24.51
C LEU A 269 9.69 -12.15 -24.57
N ARG A 270 9.73 -12.89 -23.46
CA ARG A 270 10.31 -14.24 -23.38
C ARG A 270 9.44 -15.31 -24.04
N GLY A 271 8.22 -14.98 -24.46
CA GLY A 271 7.27 -15.92 -25.06
C GLY A 271 6.67 -16.92 -24.08
N TYR A 272 6.73 -16.64 -22.77
CA TYR A 272 6.14 -17.50 -21.76
C TYR A 272 4.62 -17.27 -21.65
N ALA A 273 3.87 -18.36 -21.54
CA ALA A 273 2.42 -18.35 -21.32
C ALA A 273 2.03 -19.27 -20.14
N PRO A 274 2.41 -18.93 -18.90
CA PRO A 274 2.12 -19.76 -17.73
C PRO A 274 0.62 -19.98 -17.56
N GLN A 275 0.25 -21.20 -17.21
CA GLN A 275 -1.13 -21.57 -16.89
C GLN A 275 -1.32 -21.57 -15.38
N SER A 276 -2.45 -21.03 -14.90
CA SER A 276 -2.81 -21.11 -13.49
C SER A 276 -2.85 -22.57 -13.06
N VAL A 277 -2.26 -22.88 -11.91
CA VAL A 277 -2.11 -24.27 -11.44
C VAL A 277 -3.19 -24.70 -10.45
N GLY A 278 -4.11 -23.79 -10.09
CA GLY A 278 -5.09 -23.99 -9.03
C GLY A 278 -4.44 -24.10 -7.65
N GLN A 279 -5.22 -24.31 -6.60
CA GLN A 279 -4.68 -24.45 -5.24
C GLN A 279 -4.07 -25.85 -5.05
N MET A 280 -2.81 -25.93 -4.61
CA MET A 280 -2.19 -27.20 -4.21
C MET A 280 -2.81 -27.71 -2.91
N LEU A 281 -2.92 -29.04 -2.77
CA LEU A 281 -3.42 -29.65 -1.54
C LEU A 281 -2.59 -29.20 -0.34
N GLY A 282 -3.24 -28.62 0.67
CA GLY A 282 -2.60 -28.12 1.88
C GLY A 282 -1.92 -26.74 1.74
N ALA A 283 -1.88 -26.14 0.54
CA ALA A 283 -1.38 -24.79 0.39
C ALA A 283 -2.43 -23.77 0.90
N PRO A 284 -2.11 -22.94 1.92
CA PRO A 284 -3.01 -21.89 2.37
C PRO A 284 -3.34 -20.91 1.23
N VAL A 285 -4.59 -20.44 1.18
CA VAL A 285 -4.95 -19.29 0.33
C VAL A 285 -4.45 -18.02 1.01
N TRP A 286 -3.68 -17.22 0.28
CA TRP A 286 -3.21 -15.92 0.76
C TRP A 286 -4.40 -15.06 1.15
N SER A 287 -4.38 -14.60 2.39
CA SER A 287 -5.26 -13.57 2.88
C SER A 287 -4.47 -12.72 3.86
N PRO A 288 -4.62 -11.39 3.83
CA PRO A 288 -4.07 -10.54 4.86
C PRO A 288 -4.61 -10.89 6.27
N ALA A 289 -5.77 -11.55 6.36
CA ALA A 289 -6.35 -12.00 7.63
C ALA A 289 -5.57 -13.19 8.24
N LEU A 290 -4.66 -13.85 7.54
CA LEU A 290 -3.92 -14.99 8.10
C LEU A 290 -3.05 -14.63 9.30
N PHE A 291 -2.68 -13.36 9.42
CA PHE A 291 -1.76 -12.88 10.43
C PHE A 291 -2.47 -11.88 11.32
N VAL A 292 -2.22 -11.97 12.62
CA VAL A 292 -2.68 -10.94 13.56
C VAL A 292 -1.97 -9.64 13.22
N ARG A 293 -2.76 -8.59 13.00
CA ARG A 293 -2.26 -7.27 12.66
C ARG A 293 -2.11 -6.40 13.90
N ARG A 294 -1.02 -5.65 13.96
CA ARG A 294 -0.84 -4.58 14.96
C ARG A 294 -0.03 -3.42 14.39
N ILE A 295 -0.18 -2.28 15.05
CA ILE A 295 0.53 -1.05 14.76
C ILE A 295 1.32 -0.69 16.01
N GLU A 296 2.59 -0.37 15.86
CA GLU A 296 3.43 0.18 16.93
C GLU A 296 3.83 1.60 16.55
N VAL A 297 3.63 2.55 17.47
CA VAL A 297 4.04 3.95 17.33
C VAL A 297 5.05 4.25 18.42
N ASN A 298 6.27 4.62 18.02
CA ASN A 298 7.32 5.04 18.93
C ASN A 298 7.42 6.57 18.95
N LEU A 299 7.13 7.16 20.12
CA LEU A 299 7.11 8.60 20.37
C LEU A 299 8.51 9.23 20.51
N SER A 300 9.55 8.44 20.76
CA SER A 300 10.93 8.94 20.81
C SER A 300 11.53 9.06 19.40
N THR A 301 11.34 8.03 18.57
CA THR A 301 11.85 8.00 17.19
C THR A 301 10.89 8.65 16.19
N GLN A 302 9.66 8.96 16.59
CA GLN A 302 8.60 9.47 15.70
C GLN A 302 8.37 8.55 14.48
N MET A 303 8.26 7.25 14.75
CA MET A 303 8.05 6.22 13.72
C MET A 303 6.86 5.33 14.04
N LEU A 304 6.11 4.98 13.00
CA LEU A 304 5.09 3.94 13.01
C LEU A 304 5.63 2.70 12.29
N THR A 305 5.40 1.51 12.86
CA THR A 305 5.62 0.22 12.19
C THR A 305 4.33 -0.60 12.23
N ALA A 306 3.88 -1.08 11.07
CA ALA A 306 2.76 -2.02 10.95
C ALA A 306 3.30 -3.44 10.80
N PHE A 307 2.62 -4.40 11.44
CA PHE A 307 3.06 -5.79 11.50
C PHE A 307 1.95 -6.77 11.16
N GLU A 308 2.35 -7.87 10.52
CA GLU A 308 1.57 -9.09 10.35
C GLU A 308 2.26 -10.25 11.06
N GLY A 309 1.72 -10.66 12.22
CA GLY A 309 2.48 -11.50 13.15
C GLY A 309 3.73 -10.75 13.60
N ASP A 310 4.90 -11.37 13.59
CA ASP A 310 6.15 -10.70 13.97
C ASP A 310 6.87 -10.01 12.79
N VAL A 311 6.28 -10.04 11.59
CA VAL A 311 6.89 -9.48 10.38
C VAL A 311 6.50 -8.01 10.24
N PRO A 312 7.46 -7.06 10.24
CA PRO A 312 7.16 -5.68 9.86
C PRO A 312 6.86 -5.65 8.36
N VAL A 313 5.67 -5.14 8.01
CA VAL A 313 5.19 -5.05 6.62
C VAL A 313 5.15 -3.61 6.11
N TYR A 314 5.24 -2.63 7.04
CA TYR A 314 5.23 -1.22 6.69
C TYR A 314 5.89 -0.37 7.75
N ARG A 315 6.53 0.72 7.32
CA ARG A 315 7.08 1.75 8.20
C ARG A 315 6.80 3.13 7.63
N ALA A 316 6.43 4.06 8.51
CA ALA A 316 6.20 5.45 8.15
C ALA A 316 6.71 6.40 9.25
N PRO A 317 7.29 7.56 8.90
CA PRO A 317 7.51 8.62 9.85
C PRO A 317 6.17 9.22 10.30
N VAL A 318 6.11 9.70 11.54
CA VAL A 318 4.93 10.38 12.10
C VAL A 318 5.31 11.72 12.70
N ALA A 319 4.32 12.59 12.92
CA ALA A 319 4.44 13.73 13.82
C ALA A 319 3.31 13.64 14.86
N THR A 320 3.66 13.66 16.14
CA THR A 320 2.73 13.39 17.25
C THR A 320 2.33 14.66 18.00
N GLY A 321 1.57 14.50 19.08
CA GLY A 321 1.10 15.56 19.95
C GLY A 321 2.24 16.32 20.61
N ARG A 322 2.22 17.64 20.52
CA ARG A 322 3.22 18.51 21.16
C ARG A 322 3.02 18.58 22.68
N ASP A 323 4.00 19.15 23.38
CA ASP A 323 3.93 19.34 24.83
C ASP A 323 2.67 20.15 25.20
N GLY A 324 1.93 19.67 26.21
CA GLY A 324 0.61 20.19 26.58
C GLY A 324 -0.57 19.56 25.83
N PHE A 325 -0.30 18.90 24.70
CA PHE A 325 -1.25 18.12 23.91
C PHE A 325 -0.68 16.73 23.57
N ASN A 326 -0.02 16.11 24.55
CA ASN A 326 0.73 14.87 24.34
C ASN A 326 -0.16 13.75 23.80
N THR A 327 0.34 13.02 22.79
CA THR A 327 -0.26 11.74 22.39
C THR A 327 -0.15 10.75 23.55
N PRO A 328 -1.25 10.15 24.02
CA PRO A 328 -1.22 9.25 25.16
C PRO A 328 -0.48 7.94 24.80
N ALA A 329 0.46 7.53 25.66
CA ALA A 329 1.06 6.20 25.59
C ALA A 329 0.11 5.14 26.17
N GLY A 330 0.15 3.93 25.62
CA GLY A 330 -0.72 2.82 26.03
C GLY A 330 -0.99 1.82 24.92
N SER A 331 -1.82 0.83 25.22
CA SER A 331 -2.31 -0.15 24.24
C SER A 331 -3.78 0.12 23.95
N PHE A 332 -4.06 0.46 22.70
CA PHE A 332 -5.36 0.87 22.20
C PHE A 332 -5.78 -0.02 21.02
N ALA A 333 -6.90 0.33 20.38
CA ALA A 333 -7.28 -0.24 19.11
C ALA A 333 -8.01 0.79 18.27
N ILE A 334 -7.93 0.65 16.94
CA ILE A 334 -8.74 1.46 16.05
C ILE A 334 -10.21 1.15 16.35
N TYR A 335 -10.99 2.14 16.78
CA TYR A 335 -12.39 1.93 17.14
C TYR A 335 -13.35 2.55 16.10
N TYR A 336 -12.87 3.51 15.31
CA TYR A 336 -13.67 4.16 14.28
C TYR A 336 -12.79 4.68 13.14
N LYS A 337 -13.32 4.68 11.92
CA LYS A 337 -12.60 5.05 10.70
C LYS A 337 -13.48 5.90 9.80
N LEU A 338 -12.90 6.95 9.22
CA LEU A 338 -13.54 7.81 8.23
C LEU A 338 -12.56 8.06 7.07
N PRO A 339 -12.99 7.95 5.81
CA PRO A 339 -12.13 8.28 4.68
C PRO A 339 -11.76 9.77 4.67
N MET A 340 -12.63 10.63 5.22
CA MET A 340 -12.40 12.07 5.31
C MET A 340 -13.24 12.69 6.43
N GLN A 341 -12.70 13.69 7.13
CA GLN A 341 -13.42 14.45 8.15
C GLN A 341 -12.87 15.86 8.32
N THR A 342 -13.76 16.84 8.52
CA THR A 342 -13.37 18.13 9.11
C THR A 342 -13.23 18.00 10.62
N MET A 343 -12.04 18.22 11.17
CA MET A 343 -11.82 18.25 12.63
C MET A 343 -11.80 19.67 13.13
N THR A 344 -12.66 19.96 14.11
CA THR A 344 -12.77 21.28 14.73
C THR A 344 -12.46 21.20 16.21
N GLY A 345 -11.88 22.30 16.68
CA GLY A 345 -11.33 22.47 18.00
C GLY A 345 -11.21 23.72 18.88
N SER A 346 -10.82 23.57 20.15
CA SER A 346 -10.91 24.40 21.36
C SER A 346 -10.41 23.59 22.58
N ALA A 347 -9.09 23.52 22.77
CA ALA A 347 -8.46 22.96 23.99
C ALA A 347 -7.17 23.72 24.33
N GLY A 348 -6.80 23.72 25.62
CA GLY A 348 -5.59 24.42 26.08
C GLY A 348 -5.56 25.92 25.77
N GLY A 349 -6.72 26.55 25.57
CA GLY A 349 -6.85 27.97 25.18
C GLY A 349 -6.72 28.24 23.68
N GLU A 350 -6.59 27.20 22.86
CA GLU A 350 -6.47 27.31 21.41
C GLU A 350 -7.67 26.66 20.71
N SER A 351 -8.12 27.26 19.62
CA SER A 351 -9.18 26.72 18.76
C SER A 351 -8.65 26.45 17.36
N TRP A 352 -9.16 25.41 16.70
CA TRP A 352 -8.77 25.04 15.34
C TRP A 352 -9.96 24.63 14.48
N TYR A 353 -9.78 24.71 13.17
CA TYR A 353 -10.71 24.23 12.17
C TYR A 353 -9.87 23.70 11.01
N VAL A 354 -9.89 22.39 10.80
CA VAL A 354 -9.08 21.74 9.78
C VAL A 354 -10.01 20.90 8.90
N PRO A 355 -10.38 21.39 7.71
CA PRO A 355 -11.29 20.69 6.81
C PRO A 355 -10.65 19.48 6.15
N ASP A 356 -11.48 18.55 5.68
CA ASP A 356 -11.09 17.50 4.73
C ASP A 356 -9.81 16.74 5.10
N ILE A 357 -9.66 16.37 6.37
CA ILE A 357 -8.55 15.53 6.83
C ILE A 357 -8.80 14.10 6.32
N PRO A 358 -7.90 13.52 5.52
CA PRO A 358 -8.12 12.21 4.94
C PRO A 358 -7.70 11.07 5.87
N TRP A 359 -8.30 9.90 5.66
CA TRP A 359 -7.85 8.60 6.19
C TRP A 359 -7.79 8.53 7.72
N VAL A 360 -8.83 9.06 8.37
CA VAL A 360 -8.93 9.19 9.83
C VAL A 360 -9.20 7.84 10.49
N GLN A 361 -8.40 7.51 11.50
CA GLN A 361 -8.45 6.25 12.25
C GLN A 361 -8.34 6.54 13.75
N TYR A 362 -9.48 6.61 14.44
CA TYR A 362 -9.53 6.93 15.87
C TYR A 362 -9.10 5.75 16.75
N VAL A 363 -8.27 6.05 17.76
CA VAL A 363 -7.68 5.03 18.65
C VAL A 363 -8.03 5.21 20.12
N VAL A 364 -8.18 6.46 20.60
CA VAL A 364 -8.60 6.74 21.98
C VAL A 364 -9.15 8.15 22.10
N GLY A 365 -10.38 8.30 22.61
CA GLY A 365 -11.01 9.63 22.67
C GLY A 365 -10.96 10.30 21.30
N GLY A 366 -10.66 11.60 21.25
CA GLY A 366 -10.45 12.31 19.98
C GLY A 366 -9.10 12.09 19.28
N VAL A 367 -8.22 11.22 19.77
CA VAL A 367 -6.90 10.96 19.16
C VAL A 367 -7.04 9.96 18.01
N ALA A 368 -6.52 10.34 16.84
CA ALA A 368 -6.55 9.54 15.62
C ALA A 368 -5.20 9.51 14.89
N LEU A 369 -4.98 8.46 14.09
CA LEU A 369 -4.02 8.50 12.98
C LEU A 369 -4.72 9.09 11.75
N HIS A 370 -4.08 9.99 11.01
CA HIS A 370 -4.67 10.57 9.80
C HIS A 370 -3.62 11.18 8.85
N GLY A 371 -4.01 11.39 7.60
CA GLY A 371 -3.20 12.08 6.61
C GLY A 371 -3.14 13.58 6.89
N THR A 372 -2.02 14.22 6.54
CA THR A 372 -1.74 15.62 6.88
C THR A 372 -1.28 16.39 5.66
N TYR A 373 -1.91 17.53 5.39
CA TYR A 373 -1.63 18.36 4.22
C TYR A 373 -1.04 19.74 4.54
N TRP A 374 -0.90 20.08 5.83
CA TRP A 374 -0.47 21.41 6.28
C TRP A 374 0.99 21.46 6.78
N HIS A 375 1.66 20.31 6.82
CA HIS A 375 3.10 20.22 7.14
C HIS A 375 3.71 18.91 6.66
N ASP A 376 5.03 18.81 6.64
CA ASP A 376 5.80 17.60 6.30
C ASP A 376 6.85 17.20 7.36
N ALA A 377 6.74 17.71 8.60
CA ALA A 377 7.71 17.50 9.68
C ALA A 377 7.75 16.08 10.28
N TRP A 378 7.21 15.07 9.60
CA TRP A 378 7.16 13.69 10.10
C TRP A 378 8.56 13.11 10.28
N GLY A 379 8.82 12.42 11.39
CA GLY A 379 10.12 11.77 11.65
C GLY A 379 11.28 12.75 11.93
N THR A 380 11.03 14.07 11.91
CA THR A 380 12.04 15.09 12.23
C THR A 380 12.27 15.27 13.74
N GLY A 381 11.41 14.65 14.57
CA GLY A 381 11.33 14.89 16.01
C GLY A 381 10.39 16.05 16.38
N VAL A 382 9.99 16.90 15.43
CA VAL A 382 9.04 17.98 15.67
C VAL A 382 7.64 17.40 15.88
N ARG A 383 7.02 17.76 17.01
CA ARG A 383 5.64 17.41 17.37
C ARG A 383 4.75 18.63 17.16
N MET A 384 3.65 18.48 16.43
CA MET A 384 2.84 19.64 16.00
C MET A 384 1.34 19.49 16.23
N SER A 385 0.87 18.28 16.51
CA SER A 385 -0.56 18.04 16.63
C SER A 385 -1.08 18.38 18.03
N HIS A 386 -2.40 18.47 18.14
CA HIS A 386 -3.11 18.53 19.43
C HIS A 386 -3.38 17.13 20.03
N GLY A 387 -2.62 16.11 19.62
CA GLY A 387 -2.68 14.75 20.19
C GLY A 387 -2.71 13.66 19.13
N CYS A 388 -3.26 13.95 17.94
CA CYS A 388 -3.30 13.02 16.81
C CYS A 388 -1.91 12.61 16.31
N ILE A 389 -1.85 11.48 15.62
CA ILE A 389 -0.63 10.95 15.00
C ILE A 389 -0.71 11.30 13.51
N ASN A 390 0.05 12.31 13.11
CA ASN A 390 0.03 12.87 11.76
C ASN A 390 0.93 12.02 10.86
N LEU A 391 0.40 11.61 9.72
CA LEU A 391 1.08 10.83 8.67
C LEU A 391 1.08 11.62 7.36
N ASN A 392 1.96 11.25 6.43
CA ASN A 392 1.77 11.63 5.03
C ASN A 392 0.44 11.03 4.51
N ILE A 393 -0.20 11.68 3.54
CA ILE A 393 -1.50 11.26 3.02
C ILE A 393 -1.44 9.81 2.50
N ASP A 394 -0.41 9.47 1.73
CA ASP A 394 -0.23 8.12 1.19
C ASP A 394 0.09 7.05 2.25
N ASP A 395 0.76 7.43 3.35
CA ASP A 395 0.94 6.54 4.52
C ASP A 395 -0.36 6.27 5.24
N ALA A 396 -1.15 7.33 5.43
CA ALA A 396 -2.44 7.23 6.08
C ALA A 396 -3.43 6.42 5.24
N GLU A 397 -3.42 6.60 3.92
CA GLU A 397 -4.19 5.81 2.96
C GLU A 397 -3.83 4.33 3.04
N TRP A 398 -2.54 4.00 2.91
CA TRP A 398 -2.08 2.63 3.02
C TRP A 398 -2.50 1.98 4.35
N LEU A 399 -2.30 2.70 5.46
CA LEU A 399 -2.65 2.20 6.79
C LEU A 399 -4.15 2.04 6.94
N TYR A 400 -4.94 2.97 6.40
CA TYR A 400 -6.39 2.92 6.41
C TYR A 400 -6.89 1.72 5.62
N GLU A 401 -6.36 1.41 4.44
CA GLU A 401 -6.78 0.22 3.69
C GLU A 401 -6.34 -1.08 4.36
N TRP A 402 -5.15 -1.08 4.96
CA TRP A 402 -4.58 -2.27 5.58
C TRP A 402 -5.22 -2.61 6.93
N ALA A 403 -5.52 -1.61 7.78
CA ALA A 403 -6.00 -1.84 9.14
C ALA A 403 -7.52 -1.94 9.24
N ASP A 404 -8.02 -2.94 9.98
CA ASP A 404 -9.44 -3.06 10.32
C ASP A 404 -9.77 -2.29 11.61
N VAL A 405 -11.05 -1.96 11.85
CA VAL A 405 -11.52 -1.67 13.21
C VAL A 405 -11.19 -2.85 14.11
N GLY A 406 -10.74 -2.58 15.34
CA GLY A 406 -10.25 -3.57 16.29
C GLY A 406 -8.74 -3.86 16.21
N THR A 407 -8.05 -3.40 15.14
CA THR A 407 -6.59 -3.53 15.00
C THR A 407 -5.89 -2.88 16.19
N ARG A 408 -4.99 -3.63 16.84
CA ARG A 408 -4.26 -3.17 18.03
C ARG A 408 -3.27 -2.07 17.65
N VAL A 409 -3.21 -1.02 18.49
CA VAL A 409 -2.28 0.09 18.35
C VAL A 409 -1.54 0.28 19.67
N ASP A 410 -0.24 0.02 19.69
CA ASP A 410 0.63 0.21 20.85
C ASP A 410 1.43 1.51 20.69
N ILE A 411 1.24 2.45 21.59
CA ILE A 411 1.92 3.75 21.61
C ILE A 411 2.92 3.75 22.77
N THR A 412 4.21 3.87 22.45
CA THR A 412 5.32 3.70 23.39
C THR A 412 6.37 4.80 23.23
N TYR A 413 7.25 4.97 24.21
CA TYR A 413 8.42 5.85 24.12
C TYR A 413 9.63 5.07 23.63
#